data_AF-A0A926RXE9-F1
#
_entry.id   AF-A0A926RXE9-F1
#
_cell.length_a   1.000
_cell.length_b   1.000
_cell.length_c   1.000
_cell.angle_alpha   90.00
_cell.angle_beta   90.00
_cell.angle_gamma   90.00
#
_symmetry.space_group_name_H-M   'P 1'
#
loop_
_entity.id
_entity.type
_entity.pdbx_description
1 polymer ?
#
loop_
_entity_poly.entity_id
_entity_poly.type
_entity_poly.pdbx_seq_one_letter_code
_entity_poly.pdbx_strand_id
1 'polypeptide(L)'
;MKLEIDFIKCNPTQNMTILVKTIHPFEEYTNIASKLMSYDSVNAEQVGFIEKSTKKEVAAHLKMAGGEFCGNACMALAGYIASNKGLRQNDSEEIVLEVSGTDELVMCRVIKKIDEYYCQVTMPIPKKIEQRVITYDGSDLEIFIVRYREFIHIVIEVEQFNKAVREKAQTLAKLLGVTLEANLIGILLYKPESDELAPLIYVPDLDTMIWERGCGSGTASLGAYLAWKKKGRVSAQAKQPGGTIQVVADWNKEKLQSLKIEGTVGIVAQGKAFVHV
;
A
#
# COMPACT_ATOMS: atom_id res chain seq x y z
N MET A 1 6.44 23.45 -19.86
CA MET A 1 5.30 24.37 -19.58
C MET A 1 5.03 24.36 -18.07
N LYS A 2 4.44 25.40 -17.47
CA LYS A 2 4.07 25.36 -16.03
C LYS A 2 2.61 24.90 -15.92
N LEU A 3 2.39 23.69 -15.43
CA LEU A 3 1.06 23.15 -15.15
C LEU A 3 0.63 23.54 -13.74
N GLU A 4 -0.65 23.86 -13.59
CA GLU A 4 -1.31 24.03 -12.30
C GLU A 4 -2.03 22.73 -11.94
N ILE A 5 -1.70 22.16 -10.79
CA ILE A 5 -2.18 20.86 -10.33
C ILE A 5 -2.97 21.04 -9.04
N ASP A 6 -4.28 20.83 -9.08
CA ASP A 6 -5.08 20.78 -7.86
C ASP A 6 -4.87 19.44 -7.16
N PHE A 7 -4.52 19.47 -5.88
CA PHE A 7 -4.21 18.27 -5.10
C PHE A 7 -4.84 18.26 -3.71
N ILE A 8 -4.94 17.06 -3.14
CA ILE A 8 -5.12 16.80 -1.72
C ILE A 8 -3.90 16.02 -1.25
N LYS A 9 -3.38 16.34 -0.07
CA LYS A 9 -2.36 15.54 0.60
C LYS A 9 -2.96 14.90 1.83
N CYS A 10 -2.78 13.59 1.95
CA CYS A 10 -3.30 12.77 3.03
C CYS A 10 -2.15 12.06 3.76
N ASN A 11 -2.42 11.68 5.00
CA ASN A 11 -1.51 10.92 5.86
C ASN A 11 -2.17 9.60 6.28
N PRO A 12 -2.10 8.55 5.44
CA PRO A 12 -2.41 7.17 5.85
C PRO A 12 -1.20 6.55 6.54
N THR A 13 -1.18 6.56 7.88
CA THR A 13 -0.08 5.93 8.68
C THR A 13 1.34 6.35 8.26
N GLN A 14 1.54 7.65 8.03
CA GLN A 14 2.77 8.32 7.57
C GLN A 14 3.30 7.90 6.19
N ASN A 15 2.56 7.13 5.42
CA ASN A 15 2.83 6.93 4.00
C ASN A 15 2.17 8.08 3.21
N MET A 16 2.78 9.26 3.28
CA MET A 16 2.19 10.50 2.76
C MET A 16 1.76 10.33 1.30
N THR A 17 0.46 10.52 1.03
CA THR A 17 -0.14 10.30 -0.28
C THR A 17 -0.69 11.59 -0.84
N ILE A 18 -0.39 11.90 -2.09
CA ILE A 18 -1.00 13.01 -2.84
C ILE A 18 -2.07 12.43 -3.77
N LEU A 19 -3.25 13.06 -3.79
CA LEU A 19 -4.32 12.78 -4.73
C LEU A 19 -4.51 13.99 -5.66
N VAL A 20 -4.30 13.78 -6.95
CA VAL A 20 -4.44 14.79 -8.00
C VAL A 20 -5.90 14.83 -8.47
N LYS A 21 -6.51 16.01 -8.46
CA LYS A 21 -7.90 16.24 -8.90
C LYS A 21 -8.00 16.72 -10.34
N THR A 22 -6.98 17.43 -10.82
CA THR A 22 -6.90 17.89 -12.22
C THR A 22 -6.70 16.70 -13.15
N ILE A 23 -7.43 16.67 -14.26
CA ILE A 23 -7.35 15.60 -15.25
C ILE A 23 -6.15 15.85 -16.16
N HIS A 24 -5.33 14.82 -16.37
CA HIS A 24 -4.16 14.83 -17.26
C HIS A 24 -4.15 13.57 -18.13
N PRO A 25 -3.46 13.57 -19.28
CA PRO A 25 -3.19 12.35 -20.03
C PRO A 25 -2.39 11.36 -19.18
N PHE A 26 -2.63 10.06 -19.36
CA PHE A 26 -1.97 9.00 -18.58
C PHE A 26 -0.45 9.03 -18.77
N GLU A 27 0.02 9.42 -19.95
CA GLU A 27 1.44 9.54 -20.30
C GLU A 27 2.18 10.60 -19.44
N GLU A 28 1.44 11.56 -18.86
CA GLU A 28 2.02 12.60 -18.01
C GLU A 28 2.08 12.20 -16.53
N TYR A 29 1.37 11.14 -16.12
CA TYR A 29 1.18 10.79 -14.71
C TYR A 29 2.51 10.57 -13.99
N THR A 30 3.42 9.81 -14.60
CA THR A 30 4.73 9.52 -14.01
C THR A 30 5.57 10.79 -13.82
N ASN A 31 5.58 11.70 -14.81
CA ASN A 31 6.34 12.95 -14.72
C ASN A 31 5.74 13.88 -13.65
N ILE A 32 4.42 14.08 -13.68
CA ILE A 32 3.71 14.89 -12.68
C ILE A 32 3.94 14.32 -11.27
N ALA A 33 3.79 13.01 -11.09
CA ALA A 33 3.99 12.37 -9.81
C ALA A 33 5.42 12.55 -9.28
N SER A 34 6.44 12.33 -10.12
CA SER A 34 7.84 12.55 -9.75
C SER A 34 8.09 13.97 -9.24
N LYS A 35 7.53 14.98 -9.92
CA LYS A 35 7.64 16.39 -9.52
C LYS A 35 6.83 16.75 -8.28
N LEU A 36 5.72 16.08 -8.00
CA LEU A 36 4.94 16.31 -6.78
C LEU A 36 5.60 15.66 -5.56
N MET A 37 6.23 14.50 -5.74
CA MET A 37 6.93 13.76 -4.69
C MET A 37 8.28 14.37 -4.32
N SER A 38 8.85 15.24 -5.15
CA SER A 38 10.16 15.83 -4.89
C SER A 38 10.17 16.70 -3.63
N TYR A 39 11.33 16.73 -2.97
CA TYR A 39 11.56 17.47 -1.73
C TYR A 39 11.29 18.98 -1.88
N ASP A 40 11.62 19.55 -3.03
CA ASP A 40 11.43 20.97 -3.38
C ASP A 40 10.01 21.32 -3.84
N SER A 41 9.07 20.37 -3.68
CA SER A 41 7.67 20.48 -4.08
C SER A 41 6.75 20.12 -2.91
N VAL A 42 5.61 19.48 -3.17
CA VAL A 42 4.64 19.07 -2.15
C VAL A 42 5.21 17.99 -1.22
N ASN A 43 6.16 17.19 -1.71
CA ASN A 43 6.92 16.15 -1.02
C ASN A 43 6.07 15.04 -0.36
N ALA A 44 6.03 13.86 -0.97
CA ALA A 44 5.22 12.73 -0.52
C ALA A 44 5.83 11.40 -0.97
N GLU A 45 5.31 10.28 -0.47
CA GLU A 45 5.75 8.93 -0.84
C GLU A 45 5.02 8.40 -2.08
N GLN A 46 3.77 8.82 -2.30
CA GLN A 46 2.91 8.28 -3.34
C GLN A 46 2.01 9.35 -3.97
N VAL A 47 1.63 9.13 -5.24
CA VAL A 47 0.70 9.99 -5.99
C VAL A 47 -0.31 9.13 -6.72
N GLY A 48 -1.60 9.44 -6.52
CA GLY A 48 -2.71 8.89 -7.29
C GLY A 48 -3.51 10.00 -7.98
N PHE A 49 -4.11 9.69 -9.12
CA PHE A 49 -4.93 10.58 -9.92
C PHE A 49 -6.40 10.15 -9.80
N ILE A 50 -7.27 11.12 -9.50
CA ILE A 50 -8.70 10.89 -9.33
C ILE A 50 -9.39 11.11 -10.68
N GLU A 51 -9.94 10.04 -11.23
CA GLU A 51 -10.77 10.05 -12.42
C GLU A 51 -12.24 9.80 -12.08
N LYS A 52 -13.13 10.24 -12.98
CA LYS A 52 -14.54 9.88 -12.90
C LYS A 52 -14.72 8.44 -13.35
N SER A 53 -15.42 7.63 -12.56
CA SER A 53 -15.88 6.33 -13.02
C SER A 53 -17.06 6.49 -13.99
N THR A 54 -17.18 5.56 -14.93
CA THR A 54 -18.33 5.45 -15.84
C THR A 54 -19.51 4.69 -15.22
N LYS A 55 -19.28 4.00 -14.10
CA LYS A 55 -20.28 3.22 -13.36
C LYS A 55 -20.94 4.08 -12.28
N LYS A 56 -22.26 3.97 -12.12
CA LYS A 56 -23.02 4.83 -11.19
C LYS A 56 -22.78 4.49 -9.72
N GLU A 57 -22.47 3.23 -9.46
CA GLU A 57 -22.23 2.66 -8.14
C GLU A 57 -20.79 2.87 -7.64
N VAL A 58 -19.89 3.36 -8.50
CA VAL A 58 -18.48 3.62 -8.18
C VAL A 58 -18.29 5.11 -7.94
N ALA A 59 -17.73 5.46 -6.78
CA ALA A 59 -17.57 6.85 -6.38
C ALA A 59 -16.46 7.57 -7.17
N ALA A 60 -15.38 6.86 -7.51
CA ALA A 60 -14.25 7.38 -8.27
C ALA A 60 -13.38 6.24 -8.81
N HIS A 61 -12.56 6.55 -9.82
CA HIS A 61 -11.50 5.70 -10.31
C HIS A 61 -10.15 6.28 -9.90
N LEU A 62 -9.37 5.53 -9.12
CA LEU A 62 -8.04 5.91 -8.66
C LEU A 62 -6.97 5.29 -9.56
N LYS A 63 -6.20 6.13 -10.24
CA LYS A 63 -5.04 5.69 -11.02
C LYS A 63 -3.76 6.05 -10.30
N MET A 64 -3.00 5.06 -9.85
CA MET A 64 -1.67 5.30 -9.32
C MET A 64 -0.71 5.65 -10.46
N ALA A 65 0.30 6.48 -10.15
CA ALA A 65 1.25 6.97 -11.15
C ALA A 65 2.10 5.87 -11.81
N GLY A 66 2.32 4.74 -11.11
CA GLY A 66 3.00 3.56 -11.64
C GLY A 66 2.04 2.48 -12.16
N GLY A 67 0.73 2.75 -12.16
CA GLY A 67 -0.30 1.80 -12.59
C GLY A 67 -0.60 0.67 -11.58
N GLU A 68 0.07 0.66 -10.43
CA GLU A 68 -0.05 -0.35 -9.40
C GLU A 68 -1.31 -0.17 -8.53
N PHE A 69 -1.60 -1.18 -7.72
CA PHE A 69 -2.60 -1.08 -6.65
C PHE A 69 -1.98 -0.51 -5.37
N CYS A 70 -2.66 0.45 -4.72
CA CYS A 70 -2.24 0.97 -3.43
C CYS A 70 -3.39 1.11 -2.42
N GLY A 71 -3.34 0.32 -1.34
CA GLY A 71 -4.33 0.37 -0.26
C GLY A 71 -4.32 1.69 0.53
N ASN A 72 -3.15 2.31 0.74
CA ASN A 72 -3.03 3.59 1.43
C ASN A 72 -3.69 4.73 0.65
N ALA A 73 -3.51 4.75 -0.67
CA ALA A 73 -4.17 5.70 -1.55
C ALA A 73 -5.68 5.47 -1.64
N CYS A 74 -6.14 4.22 -1.56
CA CYS A 74 -7.58 3.90 -1.42
C CYS A 74 -8.17 4.48 -0.14
N MET A 75 -7.49 4.29 1.01
CA MET A 75 -7.90 4.89 2.29
C MET A 75 -7.92 6.41 2.20
N ALA A 76 -6.89 7.01 1.59
CA ALA A 76 -6.79 8.46 1.38
C ALA A 76 -7.96 9.01 0.57
N LEU A 77 -8.30 8.37 -0.55
CA LEU A 77 -9.39 8.78 -1.42
C LEU A 77 -10.75 8.59 -0.76
N ALA A 78 -10.96 7.46 -0.08
CA ALA A 78 -12.21 7.20 0.63
C ALA A 78 -12.43 8.22 1.77
N GLY A 79 -11.40 8.52 2.57
CA GLY A 79 -11.45 9.56 3.59
C GLY A 79 -11.76 10.94 3.01
N TYR A 80 -11.17 11.30 1.86
CA TYR A 80 -11.46 12.54 1.16
C TYR A 80 -12.91 12.61 0.64
N ILE A 81 -13.42 11.54 0.00
CA ILE A 81 -14.79 11.49 -0.50
C ILE A 81 -15.79 11.62 0.66
N ALA A 82 -15.58 10.90 1.77
CA ALA A 82 -16.40 11.02 2.98
C ALA A 82 -16.37 12.45 3.56
N SER A 83 -15.21 13.11 3.52
CA SER A 83 -15.07 14.52 3.92
C SER A 83 -15.93 15.44 3.07
N ASN A 84 -15.85 15.32 1.74
CA ASN A 84 -16.63 16.13 0.80
C ASN A 84 -18.15 15.93 0.94
N LYS A 85 -18.58 14.73 1.36
CA LYS A 85 -19.99 14.43 1.64
C LYS A 85 -20.47 14.95 2.99
N GLY A 86 -19.58 15.53 3.80
CA GLY A 86 -19.92 16.05 5.12
C GLY A 86 -20.21 14.96 6.16
N LEU A 87 -19.55 13.79 6.06
CA LEU A 87 -19.73 12.69 7.00
C LEU A 87 -19.51 13.18 8.44
N ARG A 88 -20.53 13.03 9.29
CA ARG A 88 -20.52 13.50 10.67
C ARG A 88 -19.71 12.57 11.56
N GLN A 89 -19.22 13.09 12.68
CA GLN A 89 -18.44 12.32 13.65
C GLN A 89 -19.17 11.05 14.08
N ASN A 90 -18.44 9.93 14.09
CA ASN A 90 -18.90 8.57 14.39
C ASN A 90 -19.92 7.96 13.41
N ASP A 91 -20.39 8.70 12.41
CA ASP A 91 -21.14 8.11 11.30
C ASP A 91 -20.17 7.31 10.39
N SER A 92 -20.73 6.33 9.69
CA SER A 92 -19.99 5.50 8.74
C SER A 92 -20.59 5.54 7.35
N GLU A 93 -19.74 5.45 6.34
CA GLU A 93 -20.13 5.40 4.94
C GLU A 93 -19.37 4.30 4.19
N GLU A 94 -20.04 3.67 3.22
CA GLU A 94 -19.42 2.75 2.28
C GLU A 94 -19.13 3.46 0.96
N ILE A 95 -17.91 3.32 0.47
CA ILE A 95 -17.40 3.94 -0.75
C ILE A 95 -16.81 2.83 -1.60
N VAL A 96 -17.25 2.73 -2.84
CA VAL A 96 -16.73 1.76 -3.82
C VAL A 96 -15.83 2.49 -4.81
N LEU A 97 -14.64 1.95 -5.05
CA LEU A 97 -13.63 2.53 -5.92
C LEU A 97 -13.22 1.54 -7.03
N GLU A 98 -12.92 2.07 -8.21
CA GLU A 98 -12.06 1.40 -9.19
C GLU A 98 -10.62 1.85 -8.94
N VAL A 99 -9.66 0.93 -9.03
CA VAL A 99 -8.26 1.24 -8.71
C VAL A 99 -7.34 0.54 -9.70
N SER A 100 -6.28 1.21 -10.13
CA SER A 100 -5.23 0.57 -10.93
C SER A 100 -4.60 -0.65 -10.22
N GLY A 101 -4.05 -1.58 -10.97
CA GLY A 101 -3.46 -2.82 -10.46
C GLY A 101 -4.44 -3.89 -9.95
N THR A 102 -5.76 -3.67 -10.08
CA THR A 102 -6.78 -4.68 -9.82
C THR A 102 -7.98 -4.54 -10.76
N ASP A 103 -8.55 -5.67 -11.17
CA ASP A 103 -9.81 -5.71 -11.93
C ASP A 103 -11.03 -5.76 -10.99
N GLU A 104 -10.81 -5.98 -9.69
CA GLU A 104 -11.85 -6.05 -8.67
C GLU A 104 -12.21 -4.68 -8.12
N LEU A 105 -13.49 -4.47 -7.80
CA LEU A 105 -13.94 -3.26 -7.09
C LEU A 105 -13.41 -3.26 -5.66
N VAL A 106 -12.95 -2.09 -5.23
CA VAL A 106 -12.39 -1.89 -3.90
C VAL A 106 -13.46 -1.28 -3.01
N MET A 107 -13.85 -2.01 -1.97
CA MET A 107 -14.82 -1.55 -0.99
C MET A 107 -14.09 -0.91 0.18
N CYS A 108 -14.44 0.35 0.44
CA CYS A 108 -13.93 1.14 1.55
C CYS A 108 -15.06 1.45 2.52
N ARG A 109 -14.92 1.06 3.79
CA ARG A 109 -15.80 1.55 4.87
C ARG A 109 -15.06 2.63 5.65
N VAL A 110 -15.65 3.82 5.70
CA VAL A 110 -15.06 4.99 6.34
C VAL A 110 -15.88 5.38 7.55
N ILE A 111 -15.22 5.67 8.67
CA ILE A 111 -15.83 6.20 9.88
C ILE A 111 -15.15 7.52 10.23
N LYS A 112 -15.91 8.61 10.33
CA LYS A 112 -15.34 9.91 10.73
C LYS A 112 -14.98 9.87 12.21
N LYS A 113 -13.70 10.12 12.53
CA LYS A 113 -13.21 10.42 13.89
C LYS A 113 -13.03 11.93 14.05
N ILE A 114 -12.62 12.41 15.22
CA ILE A 114 -12.52 13.85 15.53
C ILE A 114 -11.72 14.59 14.44
N ASP A 115 -10.44 14.24 14.29
CA ASP A 115 -9.52 14.93 13.35
C ASP A 115 -9.13 14.09 12.12
N GLU A 116 -9.60 12.85 12.06
CA GLU A 116 -9.18 11.88 11.04
C GLU A 116 -10.33 10.98 10.61
N TYR A 117 -10.04 10.05 9.71
CA TYR A 117 -10.94 9.04 9.19
C TYR A 117 -10.37 7.66 9.46
N TYR A 118 -11.17 6.78 10.06
CA TYR A 118 -10.83 5.37 10.14
C TYR A 118 -11.36 4.67 8.89
N CYS A 119 -10.50 3.98 8.16
CA CYS A 119 -10.83 3.34 6.88
C CYS A 119 -10.54 1.85 6.96
N GLN A 120 -11.51 1.02 6.55
CA GLN A 120 -11.31 -0.39 6.21
C GLN A 120 -11.35 -0.51 4.69
N VAL A 121 -10.39 -1.21 4.09
CA VAL A 121 -10.26 -1.38 2.63
C VAL A 121 -10.09 -2.86 2.29
N THR A 122 -10.83 -3.35 1.30
CA THR A 122 -10.62 -4.67 0.71
C THR A 122 -9.34 -4.71 -0.11
N MET A 123 -8.51 -5.71 0.10
CA MET A 123 -7.23 -5.87 -0.58
C MET A 123 -7.29 -7.01 -1.61
N PRO A 124 -6.53 -6.93 -2.72
CA PRO A 124 -6.39 -8.04 -3.65
C PRO A 124 -5.98 -9.33 -2.96
N ILE A 125 -6.55 -10.46 -3.36
CA ILE A 125 -6.18 -11.77 -2.85
C ILE A 125 -4.90 -12.24 -3.57
N PRO A 126 -3.84 -12.66 -2.85
CA PRO A 126 -2.65 -13.20 -3.48
C PRO A 126 -2.99 -14.49 -4.25
N LYS A 127 -2.38 -14.65 -5.43
CA LYS A 127 -2.53 -15.83 -6.28
C LYS A 127 -1.97 -17.09 -5.63
N LYS A 128 -0.91 -16.95 -4.85
CA LYS A 128 -0.21 -18.06 -4.21
C LYS A 128 0.56 -17.58 -2.99
N ILE A 129 0.61 -18.43 -1.97
CA ILE A 129 1.50 -18.31 -0.82
C ILE A 129 2.32 -19.60 -0.76
N GLU A 130 3.64 -19.48 -0.72
CA GLU A 130 4.54 -20.64 -0.64
C GLU A 130 5.71 -20.37 0.30
N GLN A 131 6.11 -21.41 1.04
CA GLN A 131 7.30 -21.41 1.87
C GLN A 131 8.48 -21.95 1.06
N ARG A 132 9.64 -21.33 1.23
CA ARG A 132 10.92 -21.77 0.64
C ARG A 132 12.03 -21.62 1.68
N VAL A 133 13.02 -22.49 1.58
CA VAL A 133 14.30 -22.32 2.26
C VAL A 133 15.31 -21.96 1.18
N ILE A 134 16.02 -20.85 1.36
CA ILE A 134 17.09 -20.42 0.48
C ILE A 134 18.39 -20.39 1.26
N THR A 135 19.47 -20.90 0.67
CA THR A 135 20.80 -20.72 1.25
C THR A 135 21.30 -19.34 0.85
N TYR A 136 21.48 -18.47 1.84
CA TYR A 136 21.91 -17.09 1.67
C TYR A 136 22.98 -16.75 2.71
N ASP A 137 24.13 -16.23 2.25
CA ASP A 137 25.26 -15.87 3.11
C ASP A 137 25.74 -17.05 4.00
N GLY A 138 25.75 -18.26 3.44
CA GLY A 138 26.15 -19.49 4.14
C GLY A 138 25.17 -20.01 5.19
N SER A 139 23.99 -19.39 5.31
CA SER A 139 22.91 -19.80 6.22
C SER A 139 21.62 -20.13 5.48
N ASP A 140 20.87 -21.11 5.97
CA ASP A 140 19.53 -21.39 5.46
C ASP A 140 18.55 -20.37 6.03
N LEU A 141 17.91 -19.64 5.12
CA LEU A 141 16.91 -18.63 5.42
C LEU A 141 15.55 -19.12 4.97
N GLU A 142 14.63 -19.23 5.92
CA GLU A 142 13.22 -19.51 5.63
C GLU A 142 12.52 -18.23 5.17
N ILE A 143 11.85 -18.30 4.02
CA ILE A 143 11.11 -17.19 3.43
C ILE A 143 9.71 -17.64 3.03
N PHE A 144 8.76 -16.72 3.11
CA PHE A 144 7.38 -16.94 2.70
C PHE A 144 7.01 -16.00 1.57
N ILE A 145 6.83 -16.55 0.38
CA ILE A 145 6.57 -15.80 -0.84
C ILE A 145 5.05 -15.66 -1.01
N VAL A 146 4.56 -14.42 -1.02
CA VAL A 146 3.18 -14.02 -1.27
C VAL A 146 3.12 -13.38 -2.67
N ARG A 147 2.58 -14.12 -3.64
CA ARG A 147 2.57 -13.72 -5.05
C ARG A 147 1.26 -13.05 -5.44
N TYR A 148 1.34 -11.84 -5.99
CA TYR A 148 0.22 -11.13 -6.61
C TYR A 148 0.35 -11.17 -8.14
N ARG A 149 -0.53 -10.47 -8.85
CA ARG A 149 -0.44 -10.36 -10.31
C ARG A 149 0.78 -9.55 -10.75
N GLU A 150 1.03 -8.43 -10.08
CA GLU A 150 2.01 -7.42 -10.53
C GLU A 150 3.24 -7.30 -9.62
N PHE A 151 3.17 -7.88 -8.43
CA PHE A 151 4.24 -7.79 -7.44
C PHE A 151 4.35 -9.04 -6.57
N ILE A 152 5.49 -9.15 -5.88
CA ILE A 152 5.76 -10.24 -4.94
C ILE A 152 6.15 -9.63 -3.60
N HIS A 153 5.53 -10.12 -2.54
CA HIS A 153 6.00 -9.86 -1.18
C HIS A 153 6.63 -11.10 -0.58
N ILE A 154 7.64 -10.89 0.25
CA ILE A 154 8.41 -11.95 0.89
C ILE A 154 8.47 -11.66 2.37
N VAL A 155 7.74 -12.45 3.14
CA VAL A 155 7.75 -12.34 4.60
C VAL A 155 8.94 -13.13 5.13
N ILE A 156 9.72 -12.46 5.99
CA ILE A 156 10.87 -13.03 6.68
C ILE A 156 10.67 -12.75 8.16
N GLU A 157 10.53 -13.80 8.97
CA GLU A 157 10.45 -13.65 10.43
C GLU A 157 11.85 -13.35 10.98
N VAL A 158 11.98 -12.28 11.77
CA VAL A 158 13.24 -11.80 12.33
C VAL A 158 13.10 -11.44 13.80
N GLU A 159 14.20 -11.55 14.55
CA GLU A 159 14.25 -11.16 15.97
C GLU A 159 14.51 -9.65 16.16
N GLN A 160 15.10 -8.99 15.16
CA GLN A 160 15.54 -7.60 15.22
C GLN A 160 15.68 -6.94 13.84
N PHE A 161 15.60 -5.61 13.79
CA PHE A 161 15.74 -4.81 12.55
C PHE A 161 17.06 -4.04 12.47
N ASN A 162 18.14 -4.61 13.00
CA ASN A 162 19.44 -3.95 13.00
C ASN A 162 19.97 -3.72 11.57
N LYS A 163 21.04 -2.92 11.46
CA LYS A 163 21.64 -2.53 10.18
C LYS A 163 22.01 -3.75 9.32
N ALA A 164 22.61 -4.78 9.92
CA ALA A 164 23.01 -5.98 9.19
C ALA A 164 21.81 -6.74 8.59
N VAL A 165 20.71 -6.89 9.34
CA VAL A 165 19.49 -7.53 8.83
C VAL A 165 18.88 -6.72 7.68
N ARG A 166 18.87 -5.38 7.79
CA ARG A 166 18.37 -4.50 6.73
C ARG A 166 19.24 -4.57 5.47
N GLU A 167 20.57 -4.57 5.60
CA GLU A 167 21.49 -4.72 4.47
C GLU A 167 21.35 -6.08 3.78
N LYS A 168 21.15 -7.15 4.56
CA LYS A 168 20.82 -8.48 4.04
C LYS A 168 19.50 -8.47 3.26
N ALA A 169 18.46 -7.83 3.79
CA ALA A 169 17.17 -7.69 3.09
C ALA A 169 17.30 -6.93 1.76
N GLN A 170 18.09 -5.86 1.72
CA GLN A 170 18.35 -5.10 0.49
C GLN A 170 19.08 -5.93 -0.57
N THR A 171 20.12 -6.65 -0.17
CA THR A 171 20.87 -7.52 -1.07
C THR A 171 20.01 -8.67 -1.59
N LEU A 172 19.20 -9.27 -0.72
CA LEU A 172 18.23 -10.30 -1.09
C LEU A 172 17.20 -9.76 -2.08
N ALA A 173 16.68 -8.55 -1.88
CA ALA A 173 15.74 -7.92 -2.81
C ALA A 173 16.33 -7.79 -4.22
N LYS A 174 17.61 -7.39 -4.36
CA LYS A 174 18.30 -7.34 -5.67
C LYS A 174 18.41 -8.71 -6.31
N LEU A 175 18.86 -9.71 -5.55
CA LEU A 175 19.04 -11.07 -6.04
C LEU A 175 17.71 -11.68 -6.52
N LEU A 176 16.65 -11.44 -5.77
CA LEU A 176 15.31 -11.92 -6.12
C LEU A 176 14.70 -11.13 -7.28
N GLY A 177 15.04 -9.85 -7.43
CA GLY A 177 14.68 -9.02 -8.59
C GLY A 177 15.12 -9.64 -9.90
N VAL A 178 16.36 -10.15 -9.94
CA VAL A 178 16.93 -10.81 -11.11
C VAL A 178 16.29 -12.17 -11.39
N THR A 179 15.90 -12.91 -10.35
CA THR A 179 15.46 -14.32 -10.50
C THR A 179 13.96 -14.51 -10.66
N LEU A 180 13.15 -13.58 -10.13
CA LEU A 180 11.69 -13.71 -10.13
C LEU A 180 10.99 -12.92 -11.23
N GLU A 181 11.73 -12.15 -12.04
CA GLU A 181 11.21 -11.30 -13.14
C GLU A 181 9.97 -10.48 -12.72
N ALA A 182 9.98 -9.97 -11.47
CA ALA A 182 8.86 -9.25 -10.90
C ALA A 182 9.09 -7.74 -10.97
N ASN A 183 8.05 -7.00 -11.38
CA ASN A 183 8.10 -5.53 -11.49
C ASN A 183 8.31 -4.83 -10.14
N LEU A 184 7.90 -5.47 -9.05
CA LEU A 184 8.08 -4.98 -7.68
C LEU A 184 8.27 -6.15 -6.71
N ILE A 185 9.25 -6.00 -5.82
CA ILE A 185 9.55 -6.93 -4.74
C ILE A 185 9.49 -6.22 -3.41
N GLY A 186 8.64 -6.68 -2.51
CA GLY A 186 8.61 -6.24 -1.12
C GLY A 186 9.25 -7.27 -0.20
N ILE A 187 10.35 -6.92 0.48
CA ILE A 187 10.85 -7.71 1.61
C ILE A 187 10.19 -7.20 2.88
N LEU A 188 9.42 -8.07 3.52
CA LEU A 188 8.63 -7.78 4.72
C LEU A 188 9.32 -8.43 5.91
N LEU A 189 10.19 -7.68 6.58
CA LEU A 189 10.80 -8.14 7.82
C LEU A 189 9.76 -8.04 8.94
N TYR A 190 9.33 -9.17 9.47
CA TYR A 190 8.29 -9.25 10.49
C TYR A 190 8.89 -9.78 11.80
N LYS A 191 8.58 -9.11 12.91
CA LYS A 191 8.96 -9.57 14.26
C LYS A 191 7.71 -10.09 14.98
N PRO A 192 7.52 -11.42 15.07
CA PRO A 192 6.29 -12.00 15.61
C PRO A 192 6.01 -11.64 17.07
N GLU A 193 7.05 -11.52 17.90
CA GLU A 193 6.89 -11.26 19.34
C GLU A 193 6.29 -9.89 19.66
N SER A 194 6.49 -8.90 18.78
CA SER A 194 6.09 -7.51 19.00
C SER A 194 5.09 -6.98 17.98
N ASP A 195 4.68 -7.81 17.01
CA ASP A 195 3.85 -7.44 15.86
C ASP A 195 4.46 -6.31 15.00
N GLU A 196 5.78 -6.20 14.95
CA GLU A 196 6.45 -5.13 14.20
C GLU A 196 6.77 -5.57 12.77
N LEU A 197 6.59 -4.64 11.83
CA LEU A 197 6.84 -4.85 10.41
C LEU A 197 7.76 -3.74 9.90
N ALA A 198 8.88 -4.12 9.29
CA ALA A 198 9.73 -3.23 8.51
C ALA A 198 9.64 -3.63 7.03
N PRO A 199 8.84 -2.89 6.23
CA PRO A 199 8.69 -3.14 4.81
C PRO A 199 9.78 -2.46 3.99
N LEU A 200 10.48 -3.22 3.16
CA LEU A 200 11.38 -2.74 2.12
C LEU A 200 10.76 -3.00 0.76
N ILE A 201 10.56 -1.96 -0.05
CA ILE A 201 10.08 -2.08 -1.42
C ILE A 201 11.26 -1.85 -2.38
N TYR A 202 11.41 -2.76 -3.34
CA TYR A 202 12.38 -2.70 -4.42
C TYR A 202 11.67 -2.73 -5.78
N VAL A 203 12.00 -1.78 -6.65
CA VAL A 203 11.53 -1.72 -8.04
C VAL A 203 12.74 -1.97 -8.95
N PRO A 204 12.89 -3.18 -9.52
CA PRO A 204 14.08 -3.55 -10.30
C PRO A 204 14.35 -2.64 -11.49
N ASP A 205 13.32 -2.26 -12.25
CA ASP A 205 13.45 -1.42 -13.45
C ASP A 205 14.02 -0.03 -13.17
N LEU A 206 13.85 0.47 -11.95
CA LEU A 206 14.34 1.78 -11.51
C LEU A 206 15.59 1.68 -10.63
N ASP A 207 16.00 0.47 -10.25
CA ASP A 207 16.97 0.17 -9.18
C ASP A 207 16.75 0.99 -7.90
N THR A 208 15.49 1.25 -7.53
CA THR A 208 15.13 2.04 -6.35
C THR A 208 14.67 1.16 -5.20
N MET A 209 15.14 1.48 -3.99
CA MET A 209 14.75 0.81 -2.76
C MET A 209 14.30 1.81 -1.70
N ILE A 210 13.17 1.51 -1.07
CA ILE A 210 12.58 2.36 -0.04
C ILE A 210 12.16 1.51 1.14
N TRP A 211 12.64 1.87 2.33
CA TRP A 211 12.05 1.41 3.58
C TRP A 211 10.81 2.25 3.86
N GLU A 212 9.63 1.70 3.57
CA GLU A 212 8.39 2.44 3.77
C GLU A 212 8.07 2.63 5.25
N ARG A 213 7.44 3.76 5.56
CA ARG A 213 6.98 4.04 6.92
C ARG A 213 5.68 3.32 7.24
N GLY A 214 4.78 3.18 6.28
CA GLY A 214 3.52 2.45 6.42
C GLY A 214 3.11 1.78 5.10
N CYS A 215 3.14 0.46 5.07
CA CYS A 215 2.90 -0.34 3.87
C CYS A 215 1.57 -1.12 4.00
N GLY A 216 0.51 -0.59 3.38
CA GLY A 216 -0.80 -1.24 3.39
C GLY A 216 -0.79 -2.61 2.70
N SER A 217 -0.14 -2.72 1.53
CA SER A 217 0.03 -3.99 0.82
C SER A 217 0.90 -4.98 1.61
N GLY A 218 1.95 -4.50 2.29
CA GLY A 218 2.80 -5.31 3.17
C GLY A 218 2.03 -5.88 4.35
N THR A 219 1.18 -5.06 4.99
CA THR A 219 0.30 -5.50 6.09
C THR A 219 -0.74 -6.52 5.61
N ALA A 220 -1.30 -6.32 4.41
CA ALA A 220 -2.20 -7.29 3.78
C ALA A 220 -1.49 -8.63 3.53
N SER A 221 -0.27 -8.62 2.97
CA SER A 221 0.50 -9.84 2.74
C SER A 221 0.89 -10.54 4.03
N LEU A 222 1.21 -9.79 5.09
CA LEU A 222 1.44 -10.35 6.43
C LEU A 222 0.20 -11.07 6.95
N GLY A 223 -0.98 -10.44 6.88
CA GLY A 223 -2.24 -11.08 7.30
C GLY A 223 -2.57 -12.33 6.48
N ALA A 224 -2.36 -12.28 5.17
CA ALA A 224 -2.53 -13.43 4.28
C ALA A 224 -1.59 -14.59 4.65
N TYR A 225 -0.32 -14.28 4.90
CA TYR A 225 0.68 -15.25 5.38
C TYR A 225 0.27 -15.88 6.72
N LEU A 226 -0.11 -15.06 7.71
CA LEU A 226 -0.52 -15.55 9.03
C LEU A 226 -1.75 -16.45 8.94
N ALA A 227 -2.74 -16.08 8.12
CA ALA A 227 -3.94 -16.89 7.88
C ALA A 227 -3.61 -18.21 7.17
N TRP A 228 -2.69 -18.19 6.21
CA TRP A 228 -2.16 -19.38 5.54
C TRP A 228 -1.44 -20.32 6.52
N LYS A 229 -0.52 -19.78 7.34
CA LYS A 229 0.23 -20.53 8.37
C LYS A 229 -0.70 -21.18 9.39
N LYS A 230 -1.72 -20.44 9.84
CA LYS A 230 -2.74 -20.91 10.80
C LYS A 230 -3.80 -21.80 10.19
N LYS A 231 -3.96 -21.78 8.86
CA LYS A 231 -5.09 -22.38 8.12
C LYS A 231 -6.46 -21.94 8.67
N GLY A 232 -6.59 -20.67 9.02
CA GLY A 232 -7.83 -20.14 9.58
C GLY A 232 -7.85 -18.62 9.67
N ARG A 233 -8.96 -18.08 10.19
CA ARG A 233 -9.14 -16.64 10.35
C ARG A 233 -8.06 -16.03 11.26
N VAL A 234 -7.53 -14.90 10.81
CA VAL A 234 -6.59 -14.06 11.55
C VAL A 234 -7.12 -12.64 11.59
N SER A 235 -6.98 -12.02 12.76
CA SER A 235 -7.06 -10.58 12.98
C SER A 235 -5.74 -10.20 13.64
N ALA A 236 -4.94 -9.38 12.97
CA ALA A 236 -3.61 -9.01 13.42
C ALA A 236 -3.40 -7.51 13.22
N GLN A 237 -2.32 -7.01 13.83
CA GLN A 237 -1.84 -5.66 13.63
C GLN A 237 -0.40 -5.71 13.12
N ALA A 238 -0.01 -4.72 12.34
CA ALA A 238 1.36 -4.52 11.90
C ALA A 238 1.82 -3.14 12.38
N LYS A 239 2.64 -3.12 13.42
CA LYS A 239 3.29 -1.91 13.94
C LYS A 239 4.43 -1.55 13.02
N GLN A 240 4.35 -0.41 12.38
CA GLN A 240 5.31 0.06 11.39
C GLN A 240 5.88 1.41 11.84
N PRO A 241 7.00 1.87 11.24
CA PRO A 241 7.61 3.15 11.63
C PRO A 241 6.65 4.36 11.58
N GLY A 242 5.65 4.30 10.71
CA GLY A 242 4.66 5.34 10.48
C GLY A 242 3.37 5.23 11.30
N GLY A 243 3.15 4.10 11.96
CA GLY A 243 1.93 3.82 12.70
C GLY A 243 1.51 2.35 12.58
N THR A 244 0.32 2.03 13.06
CA THR A 244 -0.21 0.67 13.04
C THR A 244 -1.29 0.54 11.99
N ILE A 245 -1.17 -0.47 11.13
CA ILE A 245 -2.23 -0.91 10.21
C ILE A 245 -2.76 -2.25 10.71
N GLN A 246 -4.08 -2.41 10.79
CA GLN A 246 -4.70 -3.69 11.14
C GLN A 246 -4.97 -4.50 9.88
N VAL A 247 -5.01 -5.83 10.02
CA VAL A 247 -5.36 -6.74 8.93
C VAL A 247 -6.31 -7.81 9.42
N VAL A 248 -7.34 -8.07 8.62
CA VAL A 248 -8.25 -9.20 8.80
C VAL A 248 -8.18 -10.07 7.56
N ALA A 249 -7.90 -11.35 7.78
CA ALA A 249 -7.71 -12.33 6.73
C ALA A 249 -8.51 -13.60 7.05
N ASP A 250 -9.39 -13.99 6.13
CA ASP A 250 -10.24 -15.17 6.29
C ASP A 250 -9.75 -16.31 5.40
N TRP A 251 -9.15 -17.33 6.00
CA TRP A 251 -8.78 -18.57 5.33
C TRP A 251 -9.85 -19.64 5.53
N ASN A 252 -10.40 -20.18 4.44
CA ASN A 252 -11.39 -21.26 4.48
C ASN A 252 -11.30 -22.13 3.22
N LYS A 253 -11.57 -23.44 3.35
CA LYS A 253 -11.50 -24.43 2.26
C LYS A 253 -10.18 -24.34 1.49
N GLU A 254 -9.07 -24.31 2.23
CA GLU A 254 -7.70 -24.28 1.69
C GLU A 254 -7.36 -23.07 0.80
N LYS A 255 -8.13 -21.98 0.91
CA LYS A 255 -7.82 -20.72 0.22
C LYS A 255 -8.16 -19.50 1.06
N LEU A 256 -7.50 -18.39 0.76
CA LEU A 256 -7.86 -17.09 1.31
C LEU A 256 -9.14 -16.59 0.62
N GLN A 257 -10.16 -16.26 1.40
CA GLN A 257 -11.48 -15.81 0.92
C GLN A 257 -11.63 -14.30 0.98
N SER A 258 -11.05 -13.68 2.01
CA SER A 258 -11.16 -12.25 2.25
C SER A 258 -9.83 -11.73 2.81
N LEU A 259 -9.49 -10.51 2.43
CA LEU A 259 -8.36 -9.78 2.96
C LEU A 259 -8.73 -8.31 3.04
N LYS A 260 -8.55 -7.73 4.23
CA LYS A 260 -8.86 -6.32 4.47
C LYS A 260 -7.78 -5.71 5.34
N ILE A 261 -7.45 -4.45 5.08
CA ILE A 261 -6.65 -3.64 5.99
C ILE A 261 -7.48 -2.53 6.60
N GLU A 262 -7.08 -2.08 7.78
CA GLU A 262 -7.70 -0.96 8.46
C GLU A 262 -6.65 0.00 9.00
N GLY A 263 -6.89 1.30 8.84
CA GLY A 263 -5.95 2.33 9.25
C GLY A 263 -6.62 3.69 9.38
N THR A 264 -5.89 4.65 9.95
CA THR A 264 -6.36 6.02 10.07
C THR A 264 -5.75 6.89 8.97
N VAL A 265 -6.52 7.89 8.55
CA VAL A 265 -6.13 8.87 7.53
C VAL A 265 -6.48 10.26 7.99
N GLY A 266 -5.48 11.14 8.05
CA GLY A 266 -5.67 12.58 8.15
C GLY A 266 -5.58 13.26 6.79
N ILE A 267 -6.44 14.25 6.51
CA ILE A 267 -6.25 15.16 5.38
C ILE A 267 -5.34 16.28 5.88
N VAL A 268 -4.14 16.42 5.31
CA VAL A 268 -3.13 17.35 5.83
C VAL A 268 -3.07 18.67 5.06
N ALA A 269 -3.40 18.66 3.77
CA ALA A 269 -3.41 19.86 2.94
C ALA A 269 -4.31 19.68 1.72
N GLN A 270 -4.84 20.79 1.22
CA GLN A 270 -5.48 20.88 -0.09
C GLN A 270 -5.00 22.17 -0.75
N GLY A 271 -4.71 22.15 -2.05
CA GLY A 271 -4.23 23.33 -2.72
C GLY A 271 -3.84 23.09 -4.17
N LYS A 272 -3.03 24.03 -4.68
CA LYS A 272 -2.48 24.03 -6.02
C LYS A 272 -0.97 23.90 -5.95
N ALA A 273 -0.43 22.95 -6.70
CA ALA A 273 1.01 22.85 -6.96
C ALA A 273 1.28 23.33 -8.38
N PHE A 274 2.44 23.92 -8.60
CA PHE A 274 2.86 24.31 -9.93
C PHE A 274 4.04 23.47 -10.39
N VAL A 275 3.84 22.68 -11.44
CA VAL A 275 4.80 21.71 -11.92
C VAL A 275 5.35 22.13 -13.26
N HIS A 276 6.67 22.07 -13.41
CA HIS A 276 7.33 22.20 -14.70
C HIS A 276 7.43 20.81 -15.34
N VAL A 277 6.57 20.59 -16.33
CA VAL A 277 6.61 19.45 -17.26
C VAL A 277 7.33 19.84 -18.55
#